data_AF-A0A6G6WNW8-F1
#
_entry.id   AF-A0A6G6WNW8-F1
#
_cell.length_a   1.000
_cell.length_b   1.000
_cell.length_c   1.000
_cell.angle_alpha   90.00
_cell.angle_beta   90.00
_cell.angle_gamma   90.00
#
_symmetry.space_group_name_H-M   'P 1'
#
loop_
_entity.id
_entity.type
_entity.pdbx_description
1 polymer ?
#
loop_
_entity_poly.entity_id
_entity_poly.type
_entity_poly.pdbx_seq_one_letter_code
_entity_poly.pdbx_strand_id
1 'polypeptide(L)'
;MSMKQTTLLLIALLCLVAPGFAAADPDEKIFPRKIDCGTTAEPKNCKAHQRLMPLISAGALGGRRASMRAVARYAGEFANGIFVQDMTLSCAWRMVIVGSPRLRSTADDQSAYEKTCSMLSAGNHAEAEDTARQIAKRVFRANAFALPGSD
;
A
#
# COMPACT_ATOMS: atom_id res chain seq x y z
N MET A 1 -53.92 -50.70 5.48
CA MET A 1 -53.61 -49.49 6.26
C MET A 1 -52.12 -49.22 6.19
N SER A 2 -51.75 -48.00 5.76
CA SER A 2 -50.45 -47.30 5.87
C SER A 2 -49.18 -47.98 5.32
N MET A 3 -48.59 -47.61 4.17
CA MET A 3 -47.68 -46.45 3.92
C MET A 3 -46.58 -46.32 5.00
N LYS A 4 -45.27 -46.23 4.71
CA LYS A 4 -44.58 -45.59 3.57
C LYS A 4 -43.05 -45.79 3.63
N GLN A 5 -42.44 -45.75 2.44
CA GLN A 5 -41.17 -45.08 2.06
C GLN A 5 -39.79 -45.55 2.56
N THR A 6 -39.13 -46.26 1.65
CA THR A 6 -37.69 -46.22 1.34
C THR A 6 -37.23 -44.79 1.03
N THR A 7 -36.10 -44.33 1.57
CA THR A 7 -35.43 -43.09 1.10
C THR A 7 -33.91 -43.33 1.05
N LEU A 8 -33.41 -43.55 -0.17
CA LEU A 8 -31.99 -43.42 -0.52
C LEU A 8 -31.59 -41.95 -0.33
N LEU A 9 -30.59 -41.68 0.51
CA LEU A 9 -29.92 -40.38 0.55
C LEU A 9 -28.80 -40.35 -0.52
N LEU A 10 -29.08 -39.68 -1.64
CA LEU A 10 -28.08 -39.23 -2.60
C LEU A 10 -27.40 -37.98 -2.04
N ILE A 11 -26.16 -38.11 -1.58
CA ILE A 11 -25.30 -36.96 -1.25
C ILE A 11 -24.65 -36.49 -2.56
N ALA A 12 -25.31 -35.54 -3.23
CA ALA A 12 -24.73 -34.77 -4.31
C ALA A 12 -23.75 -33.74 -3.71
N LEU A 13 -22.47 -34.09 -3.69
CA LEU A 13 -21.39 -33.19 -3.30
C LEU A 13 -21.18 -32.16 -4.43
N LEU A 14 -21.84 -31.00 -4.33
CA LEU A 14 -21.54 -29.83 -5.15
C LEU A 14 -20.12 -29.34 -4.82
N CYS A 15 -19.14 -29.69 -5.64
CA CYS A 15 -17.88 -28.96 -5.72
C CYS A 15 -18.14 -27.61 -6.40
N LEU A 16 -18.56 -26.62 -5.62
CA LEU A 16 -18.50 -25.20 -5.98
C LEU A 16 -17.03 -24.79 -6.07
N VAL A 17 -16.41 -25.06 -7.21
CA VAL A 17 -15.13 -24.44 -7.57
C VAL A 17 -15.44 -23.00 -7.95
N ALA A 18 -15.48 -22.12 -6.95
CA ALA A 18 -15.43 -20.69 -7.21
C ALA A 18 -14.11 -20.40 -7.94
N PRO A 19 -14.11 -19.66 -9.07
CA PRO A 19 -12.87 -19.15 -9.62
C PRO A 19 -12.26 -18.26 -8.54
N GLY A 20 -11.15 -18.72 -7.97
CA GLY A 20 -10.33 -17.91 -7.09
C GLY A 20 -9.91 -16.69 -7.86
N PHE A 21 -10.56 -15.56 -7.60
CA PHE A 21 -9.97 -14.26 -7.87
C PHE A 21 -8.60 -14.31 -7.21
N ALA A 22 -7.53 -14.35 -8.01
CA ALA A 22 -6.19 -14.21 -7.50
C ALA A 22 -6.20 -12.92 -6.68
N ALA A 23 -6.15 -13.06 -5.35
CA ALA A 23 -6.03 -11.92 -4.47
C ALA A 23 -4.76 -11.20 -4.93
N ALA A 24 -4.91 -9.97 -5.45
CA ALA A 24 -3.79 -9.13 -5.80
C ALA A 24 -2.79 -9.21 -4.64
N ASP A 25 -1.55 -9.58 -4.95
CA ASP A 25 -0.51 -9.82 -3.97
C ASP A 25 -0.52 -8.63 -3.00
N PRO A 26 -0.61 -8.81 -1.67
CA PRO A 26 -0.71 -7.69 -0.72
C PRO A 26 0.41 -6.63 -0.89
N ASP A 27 1.50 -6.95 -1.59
CA ASP A 27 2.51 -6.00 -2.07
C ASP A 27 1.99 -4.90 -3.00
N GLU A 28 0.98 -5.15 -3.83
CA GLU A 28 0.54 -4.18 -4.84
C GLU A 28 -0.11 -2.92 -4.24
N LYS A 29 -0.68 -3.02 -3.04
CA LYS A 29 -1.39 -1.90 -2.41
C LYS A 29 -0.47 -0.92 -1.66
N ILE A 30 0.77 -1.32 -1.38
CA ILE A 30 1.71 -0.49 -0.62
C ILE A 30 2.72 0.24 -1.51
N PHE A 31 2.58 0.17 -2.83
CA PHE A 31 3.45 0.90 -3.77
C PHE A 31 2.63 1.68 -4.81
N PRO A 32 3.18 2.78 -5.35
CA PRO A 32 2.54 3.56 -6.40
C PRO A 32 2.15 2.69 -7.59
N ARG A 33 0.87 2.76 -7.98
CA ARG A 33 0.37 2.05 -9.16
C ARG A 33 0.79 2.78 -10.42
N LYS A 34 1.27 2.02 -11.40
CA LYS A 34 1.70 2.56 -12.70
C LYS A 34 0.49 3.04 -13.51
N ILE A 35 0.68 4.08 -14.31
CA ILE A 35 -0.22 4.41 -15.42
C ILE A 35 0.33 3.88 -16.74
N ASP A 36 -0.47 3.91 -17.80
CA ASP A 36 0.04 3.73 -19.16
C ASP A 36 0.91 4.93 -19.58
N CYS A 37 2.18 4.69 -19.85
CA CYS A 37 3.08 5.75 -20.32
C CYS A 37 2.76 6.24 -21.74
N GLY A 38 1.90 5.56 -22.50
CA GLY A 38 1.43 6.04 -23.80
C GLY A 38 0.50 7.25 -23.70
N THR A 39 -0.12 7.47 -22.53
CA THR A 39 -1.14 8.52 -22.33
C THR A 39 -0.60 9.78 -21.65
N THR A 40 0.70 9.86 -21.38
CA THR A 40 1.36 11.03 -20.77
C THR A 40 2.05 11.89 -21.83
N ALA A 41 2.22 13.17 -21.53
CA ALA A 41 3.00 14.11 -22.35
C ALA A 41 4.51 13.76 -22.38
N GLU A 42 5.00 12.95 -21.43
CA GLU A 42 6.40 12.55 -21.34
C GLU A 42 6.62 11.02 -21.29
N PRO A 43 6.34 10.26 -22.37
CA PRO A 43 6.38 8.79 -22.35
C PRO A 43 7.75 8.20 -21.99
N LYS A 44 8.85 8.84 -22.42
CA LYS A 44 10.22 8.39 -22.13
C LYS A 44 10.54 8.55 -20.64
N ASN A 45 10.14 9.68 -20.04
CA ASN A 45 10.38 9.97 -18.63
C ASN A 45 9.56 9.04 -17.73
N CYS A 46 8.28 8.85 -18.06
CA CYS A 46 7.41 7.87 -17.40
C CYS A 46 8.04 6.47 -17.36
N LYS A 47 8.48 5.95 -18.52
CA LYS A 47 9.12 4.64 -18.60
C LYS A 47 10.41 4.57 -17.79
N ALA A 48 11.23 5.62 -17.80
CA ALA A 48 12.47 5.66 -17.02
C ALA A 48 12.20 5.55 -15.52
N HIS A 49 11.26 6.34 -14.98
CA HIS A 49 10.91 6.29 -13.57
C HIS A 49 10.22 4.98 -13.16
N GLN A 50 9.30 4.45 -13.98
CA GLN A 50 8.66 3.17 -13.70
C GLN A 50 9.66 1.99 -13.67
N ARG A 51 10.78 2.08 -14.40
CA ARG A 51 11.87 1.09 -14.38
C ARG A 51 12.72 1.13 -13.11
N LEU A 52 12.80 2.29 -12.44
CA LEU A 52 13.52 2.43 -11.16
C LEU A 52 12.70 1.89 -9.99
N MET A 53 11.38 1.79 -10.13
CA MET A 53 10.47 1.45 -9.05
C MET A 53 10.81 0.13 -8.33
N PRO A 54 11.18 -0.98 -9.00
CA PRO A 54 11.55 -2.21 -8.29
C PRO A 54 12.73 -2.04 -7.32
N LEU A 55 13.76 -1.28 -7.71
CA LEU A 55 14.92 -1.00 -6.86
C LEU A 55 14.53 -0.11 -5.66
N ILE A 56 13.67 0.87 -5.91
CA ILE A 56 13.14 1.77 -4.88
C ILE A 56 12.28 0.99 -3.89
N SER A 57 11.34 0.17 -4.37
CA SER A 57 10.48 -0.68 -3.54
C SER A 57 11.28 -1.65 -2.68
N ALA A 58 12.25 -2.35 -3.28
CA ALA A 58 13.14 -3.25 -2.52
C ALA A 58 13.92 -2.49 -1.43
N GLY A 59 14.37 -1.27 -1.73
CA GLY A 59 15.03 -0.42 -0.75
C GLY A 59 14.13 0.06 0.37
N ALA A 60 12.88 0.40 0.05
CA ALA A 60 11.90 0.83 1.02
C ALA A 60 11.54 -0.33 1.98
N LEU A 61 11.34 -1.54 1.45
CA LEU A 61 11.14 -2.76 2.25
C LEU A 61 12.37 -3.10 3.10
N GLY A 62 13.57 -2.81 2.60
CA GLY A 62 14.81 -2.90 3.37
C GLY A 62 15.00 -1.79 4.41
N GLY A 63 14.03 -0.89 4.58
CA GLY A 63 14.09 0.19 5.57
C GLY A 63 15.03 1.33 5.20
N ARG A 64 15.38 1.52 3.93
CA ARG A 64 16.21 2.67 3.51
C ARG A 64 15.38 3.95 3.46
N ARG A 65 15.68 4.93 4.31
CA ARG A 65 14.95 6.22 4.39
C ARG A 65 14.77 6.89 3.03
N ALA A 66 15.83 7.00 2.23
CA ALA A 66 15.77 7.62 0.91
C ALA A 66 14.81 6.90 -0.05
N SER A 67 14.78 5.56 0.00
CA SER A 67 13.85 4.76 -0.80
C SER A 67 12.41 4.95 -0.31
N MET A 68 12.16 4.96 1.00
CA MET A 68 10.82 5.22 1.55
C MET A 68 10.31 6.62 1.16
N ARG A 69 11.17 7.65 1.26
CA ARG A 69 10.85 9.01 0.78
C ARG A 69 10.49 9.02 -0.71
N ALA A 70 11.22 8.26 -1.52
CA ALA A 70 10.95 8.18 -2.96
C ALA A 70 9.58 7.52 -3.24
N VAL A 71 9.25 6.42 -2.56
CA VAL A 71 7.91 5.80 -2.67
C VAL A 71 6.82 6.80 -2.31
N ALA A 72 6.98 7.48 -1.17
CA ALA A 72 6.02 8.46 -0.68
C ALA A 72 5.83 9.64 -1.65
N ARG A 73 6.91 10.09 -2.31
CA ARG A 73 6.84 11.14 -3.34
C ARG A 73 6.17 10.66 -4.62
N TYR A 74 6.49 9.45 -5.10
CA TYR A 74 5.87 8.88 -6.30
C TYR A 74 4.39 8.54 -6.12
N ALA A 75 3.93 8.32 -4.88
CA ALA A 75 2.51 8.18 -4.58
C ALA A 75 1.76 9.53 -4.65
N GLY A 76 2.40 10.65 -4.31
CA GLY A 76 1.75 11.96 -4.24
C GLY A 76 2.28 12.99 -5.25
N GLU A 77 3.25 13.79 -4.78
CA GLU A 77 3.79 14.97 -5.46
C GLU A 77 4.39 14.67 -6.85
N PHE A 78 4.99 13.49 -7.04
CA PHE A 78 5.67 13.08 -8.27
C PHE A 78 4.91 11.99 -9.05
N ALA A 79 3.63 11.79 -8.73
CA ALA A 79 2.80 10.82 -9.44
C ALA A 79 2.49 11.27 -10.88
N ASN A 80 2.27 12.58 -11.10
CA ASN A 80 1.73 13.13 -12.34
C ASN A 80 2.43 12.61 -13.59
N GLY A 81 1.67 11.92 -14.45
CA GLY A 81 2.16 11.39 -15.72
C GLY A 81 3.08 10.17 -15.61
N ILE A 82 3.25 9.58 -14.41
CA ILE A 82 4.11 8.42 -14.16
C ILE A 82 3.38 7.32 -13.37
N PHE A 83 2.66 7.70 -12.30
CA PHE A 83 1.91 6.83 -11.40
C PHE A 83 0.52 7.41 -11.13
N VAL A 84 -0.39 6.57 -10.64
CA VAL A 84 -1.68 7.04 -10.13
C VAL A 84 -1.41 7.82 -8.84
N GLN A 85 -1.91 9.05 -8.77
CA GLN A 85 -1.80 9.85 -7.56
C GLN A 85 -2.69 9.25 -6.45
N ASP A 86 -2.07 9.00 -5.30
CA ASP A 86 -2.65 8.39 -4.11
C ASP A 86 -2.07 9.08 -2.87
N MET A 87 -2.80 10.09 -2.38
CA MET A 87 -2.38 10.87 -1.22
C MET A 87 -2.51 10.08 0.09
N THR A 88 -3.39 9.10 0.15
CA THR A 88 -3.53 8.16 1.28
C THR A 88 -2.26 7.31 1.41
N LEU A 89 -1.80 6.70 0.32
CA LEU A 89 -0.55 5.92 0.31
C LEU A 89 0.68 6.81 0.57
N SER A 90 0.69 8.01 0.00
CA SER A 90 1.74 9.02 0.22
C SER A 90 1.87 9.39 1.70
N CYS A 91 0.74 9.57 2.39
CA CYS A 91 0.69 9.81 3.82
C CYS A 91 1.12 8.57 4.63
N ALA A 92 0.65 7.38 4.27
CA ALA A 92 0.99 6.13 4.96
C ALA A 92 2.51 5.88 5.02
N TRP A 93 3.22 6.06 3.90
CA TRP A 93 4.69 5.94 3.90
C TRP A 93 5.38 7.03 4.73
N ARG A 94 4.84 8.24 4.78
CA ARG A 94 5.37 9.31 5.64
C ARG A 94 5.17 9.01 7.12
N MET A 95 4.03 8.43 7.51
CA MET A 95 3.83 7.91 8.87
C MET A 95 4.87 6.87 9.23
N VAL A 96 5.18 5.94 8.32
CA VAL A 96 6.22 4.91 8.55
C VAL A 96 7.61 5.50 8.71
N ILE A 97 7.94 6.56 7.96
CA ILE A 97 9.22 7.27 8.08
C ILE A 97 9.33 7.97 9.43
N VAL A 98 8.29 8.70 9.84
CA VAL A 98 8.28 9.48 11.09
C VAL A 98 8.21 8.57 12.33
N GLY A 99 7.33 7.57 12.31
CA GLY A 99 7.15 6.61 13.40
C GLY A 99 8.16 5.46 13.41
N SER A 100 9.21 5.51 12.59
CA SER A 100 10.19 4.43 12.50
C SER A 100 10.97 4.27 13.81
N PRO A 101 11.01 3.07 14.41
CA PRO A 101 11.83 2.82 15.60
C PRO A 101 13.32 2.67 15.27
N ARG A 102 13.67 2.53 13.98
CA ARG A 102 15.05 2.29 13.51
C ARG A 102 15.70 3.50 12.86
N LEU A 103 14.89 4.47 12.46
CA LEU A 103 15.34 5.65 11.75
C LEU A 103 14.85 6.88 12.48
N ARG A 104 15.79 7.70 12.95
CA ARG A 104 15.45 9.03 13.42
C ARG A 104 14.88 9.83 12.25
N SER A 105 13.67 10.36 12.38
CA SER A 105 13.09 11.29 11.40
C SER A 105 13.87 12.60 11.39
N THR A 106 13.84 13.30 10.25
CA THR A 106 14.37 14.67 10.13
C THR A 106 13.24 15.69 10.21
N ALA A 107 13.56 16.97 10.40
CA ALA A 107 12.56 18.05 10.31
C ALA A 107 11.81 18.02 8.96
N ASP A 108 12.52 17.75 7.86
CA ASP A 108 11.90 17.60 6.54
C ASP A 108 10.90 16.42 6.46
N ASP A 109 11.17 15.31 7.16
CA ASP A 109 10.23 14.17 7.20
C ASP A 109 8.95 14.56 7.91
N GLN A 110 9.10 15.26 9.04
CA GLN A 110 7.99 15.75 9.85
C GLN A 110 7.14 16.75 9.08
N SER A 111 7.76 17.76 8.46
CA SER A 111 7.07 18.76 7.66
C SER A 111 6.36 18.15 6.45
N ALA A 112 7.01 17.20 5.76
CA ALA A 112 6.39 16.50 4.64
C ALA A 112 5.20 15.63 5.08
N TYR A 113 5.31 14.97 6.25
CA TYR A 113 4.21 14.24 6.89
C TYR A 113 3.03 15.15 7.17
N GLU A 114 3.23 16.23 7.94
CA GLU A 114 2.18 17.18 8.33
C GLU A 114 1.50 17.79 7.11
N LYS A 115 2.28 18.27 6.14
CA LYS A 115 1.75 18.85 4.90
C LYS A 115 0.90 17.86 4.11
N THR A 116 1.35 16.60 3.99
CA THR A 116 0.66 15.61 3.15
C THR A 116 -0.60 15.09 3.84
N CYS A 117 -0.50 14.73 5.11
CA CYS A 117 -1.56 14.06 5.84
C CYS A 117 -2.68 15.03 6.27
N SER A 118 -2.37 16.32 6.49
CA SER A 118 -3.39 17.34 6.81
C SER A 118 -4.38 17.64 5.68
N MET A 119 -4.06 17.26 4.44
CA MET A 119 -4.97 17.40 3.30
C MET A 119 -5.98 16.25 3.17
N LEU A 120 -5.85 15.20 3.98
CA LEU A 120 -6.73 14.05 3.92
C LEU A 120 -8.01 14.30 4.73
N SER A 121 -9.13 13.75 4.25
CA SER A 121 -10.33 13.60 5.07
C SER A 121 -10.05 12.65 6.24
N ALA A 122 -10.87 12.69 7.29
CA ALA A 122 -10.73 11.79 8.43
C ALA A 122 -10.75 10.30 8.02
N GLY A 123 -11.62 9.92 7.07
CA GLY A 123 -11.69 8.55 6.56
C GLY A 123 -10.40 8.13 5.84
N ASN A 124 -9.87 8.98 4.97
CA ASN A 124 -8.63 8.71 4.26
C ASN A 124 -7.41 8.71 5.19
N HIS A 125 -7.43 9.53 6.25
CA HIS A 125 -6.39 9.51 7.27
C HIS A 125 -6.37 8.18 8.03
N ALA A 126 -7.54 7.68 8.46
CA ALA A 126 -7.66 6.39 9.12
C ALA A 126 -7.18 5.23 8.21
N GLU A 127 -7.50 5.29 6.92
CA GLU A 127 -6.99 4.32 5.94
C GLU A 127 -5.46 4.40 5.79
N ALA A 128 -4.90 5.61 5.80
CA ALA A 128 -3.45 5.82 5.76
C ALA A 128 -2.77 5.21 7.00
N GLU A 129 -3.36 5.34 8.18
CA GLU A 129 -2.86 4.73 9.41
C GLU A 129 -2.85 3.20 9.35
N ASP A 130 -3.95 2.59 8.89
CA ASP A 130 -4.04 1.14 8.73
C ASP A 130 -3.02 0.62 7.71
N THR A 131 -2.83 1.37 6.63
CA THR A 131 -1.82 1.07 5.61
C THR A 131 -0.41 1.23 6.18
N ALA A 132 -0.14 2.28 6.97
CA ALA A 132 1.14 2.52 7.61
C ALA A 132 1.50 1.38 8.57
N ARG A 133 0.54 0.89 9.37
CA ARG A 133 0.70 -0.29 10.23
C ARG A 133 1.08 -1.53 9.42
N GLN A 134 0.44 -1.76 8.27
CA GLN A 134 0.77 -2.89 7.39
C GLN A 134 2.18 -2.76 6.80
N ILE A 135 2.54 -1.58 6.30
CA ILE A 135 3.89 -1.30 5.78
C ILE A 135 4.94 -1.52 6.88
N ALA A 136 4.75 -0.95 8.07
CA ALA A 136 5.69 -1.05 9.17
C ALA A 136 5.98 -2.50 9.58
N LYS A 137 4.95 -3.37 9.59
CA LYS A 137 5.14 -4.82 9.84
C LYS A 137 6.09 -5.46 8.83
N ARG A 138 6.01 -5.06 7.55
CA ARG A 138 6.88 -5.59 6.49
C ARG A 138 8.28 -5.01 6.54
N VAL A 139 8.40 -3.70 6.73
CA VAL A 139 9.69 -2.98 6.71
C VAL A 139 10.52 -3.28 7.96
N PHE A 140 9.90 -3.23 9.14
CA PHE A 140 10.63 -3.33 10.40
C PHE A 140 10.54 -4.71 11.05
N ARG A 141 9.58 -5.56 10.66
CA ARG A 141 9.30 -6.86 11.32
C ARG A 141 9.14 -6.72 12.84
N ALA A 142 8.70 -5.56 13.30
CA ALA A 142 8.70 -5.18 14.70
C ALA A 142 7.33 -4.63 15.10
N ASN A 143 6.86 -5.03 16.28
CA ASN A 143 5.61 -4.53 16.88
C ASN A 143 5.75 -3.12 17.48
N ALA A 144 6.96 -2.55 17.50
CA ALA A 144 7.28 -1.27 18.15
C ALA A 144 7.06 -0.04 17.24
N PHE A 145 6.31 -0.17 16.14
CA PHE A 145 5.90 0.99 15.35
C PHE A 145 4.80 1.74 16.09
N ALA A 146 5.05 3.02 16.38
CA ALA A 146 4.04 3.93 16.89
C ALA A 146 3.63 4.87 15.76
N LEU A 147 2.33 5.17 15.67
CA LEU A 147 1.89 6.23 14.78
C LEU A 147 2.39 7.59 15.29
N PRO A 148 2.76 8.52 14.40
CA PRO A 148 3.10 9.87 14.82
C PRO A 148 1.94 10.52 15.60
N GLY A 149 2.20 11.06 16.79
CA GLY A 149 1.21 11.76 17.61
C GLY A 149 0.25 10.86 18.41
N SER A 150 0.61 9.60 18.64
CA SER A 150 -0.16 8.66 19.48
C SER A 150 0.29 8.60 20.95
N ASP A 151 0.97 9.66 21.41
CA ASP A 151 1.48 9.83 22.78
C ASP A 151 0.37 10.19 23.78
#